data_AF-A0A3D5E863-F1
#
_entry.id   AF-A0A3D5E863-F1
#
_cell.length_a   1.000
_cell.length_b   1.000
_cell.length_c   1.000
_cell.angle_alpha   90.00
_cell.angle_beta   90.00
_cell.angle_gamma   90.00
#
_symmetry.space_group_name_H-M   'P 1'
#
loop_
_entity.id
_entity.type
_entity.pdbx_description
1 polymer ?
#
loop_
_entity_poly.entity_id
_entity_poly.type
_entity_poly.pdbx_seq_one_letter_code
_entity_poly.pdbx_strand_id
1 'polypeptide(L)'
;MTTTTEQTFKCNVNYQFDISLQDLKDLFCTMGQGSGYWAHSVTVGDIEEDEDGYYLPDQDYEHEGCCAWLKDINLDTVINIEDCEDDKHQFKVQDVITAIENIVSGKTNLNTYDCTQVFEAFKDNNLGLIDASIADSILQIMTYNTLVYG
;
A
#
# COMPACT_ATOMS: atom_id res chain seq x y z
N MET A 1 24.78 -11.98 43.14
CA MET A 1 24.46 -11.46 41.81
C MET A 1 23.08 -10.86 41.88
N THR A 2 22.94 -9.55 41.74
CA THR A 2 21.63 -8.89 41.64
C THR A 2 21.11 -9.10 40.22
N THR A 3 20.08 -9.92 40.08
CA THR A 3 19.26 -9.99 38.86
C THR A 3 18.56 -8.65 38.70
N THR A 4 19.08 -7.81 37.83
CA THR A 4 18.39 -6.61 37.38
C THR A 4 17.19 -7.07 36.56
N THR A 5 15.98 -6.91 37.09
CA THR A 5 14.76 -7.13 36.30
C THR A 5 14.72 -6.08 35.21
N GLU A 6 14.69 -6.50 33.95
CA GLU A 6 14.61 -5.60 32.81
C GLU A 6 13.34 -4.74 32.94
N GLN A 7 13.50 -3.41 32.86
CA GLN A 7 12.43 -2.45 33.08
C GLN A 7 12.13 -1.74 31.76
N THR A 8 10.91 -1.88 31.26
CA THR A 8 10.46 -1.29 29.99
C THR A 8 9.51 -0.12 30.22
N PHE A 9 9.64 0.92 29.41
CA PHE A 9 8.79 2.11 29.41
C PHE A 9 8.11 2.25 28.04
N LYS A 10 6.83 2.60 28.03
CA LYS A 10 6.08 2.88 26.79
C LYS A 10 6.14 4.38 26.51
N CYS A 11 6.51 4.75 25.29
CA CYS A 11 6.44 6.11 24.78
C CYS A 11 5.49 6.12 23.58
N ASN A 12 4.50 7.02 23.59
CA ASN A 12 3.59 7.22 22.48
C ASN A 12 3.98 8.51 21.76
N VAL A 13 4.23 8.42 20.45
CA VAL A 13 4.54 9.58 19.60
C VAL A 13 3.47 9.66 18.52
N ASN A 14 2.95 10.87 18.28
CA ASN A 14 2.01 11.13 17.21
C ASN A 14 2.72 11.84 16.07
N TYR A 15 2.54 11.33 14.85
CA TYR A 15 3.01 11.93 13.62
C TYR A 15 1.82 12.23 12.71
N GLN A 16 1.95 13.29 11.93
CA GLN A 16 1.01 13.62 10.86
C GLN A 16 1.83 13.78 9.58
N PHE A 17 1.39 13.12 8.51
CA PHE A 17 1.99 13.20 7.20
C PHE A 17 1.00 13.82 6.23
N ASP A 18 1.50 14.67 5.34
CA ASP A 18 0.73 15.16 4.20
C ASP A 18 1.13 14.31 2.99
N ILE A 19 0.23 13.42 2.57
CA ILE A 19 0.44 12.55 1.39
C ILE A 19 -0.25 13.23 0.20
N SER A 20 0.52 13.60 -0.81
CA SER A 20 -0.02 14.22 -2.02
C SER A 20 -0.63 13.17 -2.96
N LEU A 21 -1.42 13.65 -3.93
CA LEU A 21 -1.93 12.80 -5.01
C LEU A 21 -0.79 12.15 -5.80
N GLN A 22 0.33 12.86 -6.02
CA GLN A 22 1.46 12.30 -6.74
C GLN A 22 2.12 11.17 -5.95
N ASP A 23 2.21 11.32 -4.63
CA ASP A 23 2.79 10.28 -3.76
C ASP A 23 1.97 8.98 -3.82
N LEU A 24 0.63 9.09 -3.87
CA LEU A 24 -0.24 7.92 -4.06
C LEU A 24 -0.03 7.26 -5.42
N LYS A 25 0.11 8.03 -6.50
CA LYS A 25 0.36 7.47 -7.83
C LYS A 25 1.71 6.78 -7.94
N ASP A 26 2.75 7.38 -7.35
CA ASP A 26 4.09 6.79 -7.30
C ASP A 26 4.07 5.48 -6.48
N LEU A 27 3.28 5.45 -5.39
CA LEU A 27 3.05 4.23 -4.63
C LEU A 27 2.30 3.17 -5.44
N PHE A 28 1.23 3.51 -6.15
CA PHE A 28 0.50 2.56 -7.00
C PHE A 28 1.35 2.01 -8.14
N CYS A 29 2.19 2.85 -8.74
CA CYS A 29 3.19 2.44 -9.71
C CYS A 29 4.12 1.36 -9.11
N THR A 30 4.64 1.61 -7.91
CA THR A 30 5.54 0.68 -7.21
C THR A 30 4.82 -0.60 -6.78
N MET A 31 3.56 -0.52 -6.36
CA MET A 31 2.72 -1.69 -6.07
C MET A 31 2.51 -2.57 -7.30
N GLY A 32 2.26 -1.95 -8.46
CA GLY A 32 2.11 -2.64 -9.73
C GLY A 32 3.33 -3.47 -10.14
N GLN A 33 4.53 -2.98 -9.79
CA GLN A 33 5.80 -3.69 -10.00
C GLN A 33 6.02 -4.83 -9.00
N GLY A 34 5.55 -4.67 -7.76
CA GLY A 34 5.80 -5.61 -6.66
C GLY A 34 4.78 -6.75 -6.53
N SER A 35 3.52 -6.50 -6.88
CA SER A 35 2.41 -7.37 -6.46
C SER A 35 2.05 -8.45 -7.49
N GLY A 36 2.62 -8.41 -8.70
CA GLY A 36 2.23 -9.27 -9.83
C GLY A 36 2.49 -10.77 -9.65
N TYR A 37 3.06 -11.19 -8.52
CA TYR A 37 3.22 -12.61 -8.18
C TYR A 37 2.03 -13.19 -7.43
N TRP A 38 1.17 -12.36 -6.82
CA TRP A 38 -0.05 -12.79 -6.12
C TRP A 38 -1.30 -12.02 -6.54
N ALA A 39 -1.18 -10.80 -7.07
CA ALA A 39 -2.28 -10.05 -7.64
C ALA A 39 -2.28 -10.20 -9.15
N HIS A 40 -3.39 -10.67 -9.72
CA HIS A 40 -3.63 -10.64 -11.16
C HIS A 40 -3.84 -9.20 -11.62
N SER A 41 -4.70 -8.47 -10.90
CA SER A 41 -4.98 -7.08 -11.21
C SER A 41 -5.30 -6.25 -9.96
N VAL A 42 -4.95 -4.98 -10.04
CA VAL A 42 -5.24 -3.94 -9.06
C VAL A 42 -5.75 -2.73 -9.82
N THR A 43 -7.00 -2.34 -9.59
CA THR A 43 -7.59 -1.16 -10.23
C THR A 43 -7.94 -0.11 -9.19
N VAL A 44 -7.54 1.14 -9.42
CA VAL A 44 -7.86 2.30 -8.57
C VAL A 44 -8.76 3.25 -9.34
N GLY A 45 -10.06 3.17 -9.08
CA GLY A 45 -11.13 3.83 -9.79
C GLY A 45 -12.03 2.85 -10.53
N ASP A 46 -13.05 3.38 -11.21
CA ASP A 46 -13.98 2.60 -12.03
C ASP A 46 -13.31 2.21 -13.36
N ILE A 47 -12.22 1.46 -13.29
CA ILE A 47 -11.47 0.92 -14.44
C ILE A 47 -12.05 -0.46 -14.76
N GLU A 48 -12.52 -0.65 -15.99
CA GLU A 48 -12.93 -1.96 -16.48
C GLU A 48 -11.69 -2.74 -16.97
N GLU A 49 -11.71 -4.04 -16.75
CA GLU A 49 -10.69 -4.98 -17.23
C GLU A 49 -11.37 -6.09 -18.04
N ASP A 50 -10.80 -6.39 -19.21
CA ASP A 50 -11.19 -7.51 -20.06
C ASP A 50 -9.96 -8.35 -20.48
N GLU A 51 -10.17 -9.33 -21.36
CA GLU A 51 -9.09 -10.22 -21.84
C GLU A 51 -7.96 -9.48 -22.57
N ASP A 52 -8.22 -8.26 -23.08
CA ASP A 52 -7.26 -7.42 -23.80
C ASP A 52 -6.57 -6.39 -22.88
N GLY A 53 -6.96 -6.31 -21.60
CA GLY A 53 -6.34 -5.49 -20.56
C GLY A 53 -7.30 -4.46 -19.94
N TYR A 54 -6.76 -3.30 -19.52
CA TYR A 54 -7.58 -2.23 -18.94
C TYR A 54 -8.24 -1.39 -20.04
N TYR A 55 -9.55 -1.16 -19.92
CA TYR A 55 -10.30 -0.36 -20.87
C TYR A 55 -11.14 0.70 -20.16
N LEU A 56 -10.93 1.97 -20.56
CA LEU A 56 -11.76 3.10 -20.16
C LEU A 56 -11.93 4.04 -21.35
N PRO A 57 -13.12 4.08 -21.97
CA PRO A 57 -13.33 4.88 -23.19
C PRO A 57 -13.32 6.39 -22.94
N ASP A 58 -13.63 6.84 -21.71
CA ASP A 58 -13.93 8.23 -21.41
C ASP A 58 -13.09 8.83 -20.26
N GLN A 59 -12.07 8.11 -19.78
CA GLN A 59 -11.21 8.56 -18.68
C GLN A 59 -9.73 8.25 -18.94
N ASP A 60 -8.88 9.17 -18.50
CA ASP A 60 -7.44 8.97 -18.51
C ASP A 60 -7.03 8.14 -17.29
N TYR A 61 -6.39 7.00 -17.55
CA TYR A 61 -5.72 6.17 -16.55
C TYR A 61 -4.23 6.06 -16.84
N GLU A 62 -3.48 5.66 -15.82
CA GLU A 62 -2.08 5.27 -15.87
C GLU A 62 -1.99 3.80 -15.42
N HIS A 63 -0.95 3.09 -15.84
CA HIS A 63 -0.75 1.71 -15.41
C HIS A 63 0.74 1.37 -15.33
N GLU A 64 1.06 0.43 -14.45
CA GLU A 64 2.38 -0.18 -14.32
C GLU A 64 2.19 -1.60 -13.78
N GLY A 65 2.80 -2.60 -14.44
CA GLY A 65 2.65 -4.00 -14.05
C GLY A 65 1.18 -4.43 -13.91
N CYS A 66 0.82 -4.98 -12.74
CA CYS A 66 -0.54 -5.43 -12.44
C CYS A 66 -1.48 -4.32 -11.90
N CYS A 67 -1.03 -3.06 -11.84
CA CYS A 67 -1.79 -1.97 -11.24
C CYS A 67 -2.16 -0.90 -12.27
N ALA A 68 -3.42 -0.48 -12.29
CA ALA A 68 -3.92 0.65 -13.07
C ALA A 68 -4.69 1.62 -12.17
N TRP A 69 -4.55 2.93 -12.41
CA TRP A 69 -5.19 3.97 -11.61
C TRP A 69 -5.65 5.16 -12.44
N LEU A 70 -6.78 5.76 -12.05
CA LEU A 70 -7.25 7.01 -12.66
C LEU A 70 -6.31 8.18 -12.34
N LYS A 71 -6.24 9.16 -13.25
CA LYS A 71 -5.42 10.36 -13.00
C LYS A 71 -5.98 11.26 -11.90
N ASP A 72 -7.29 11.24 -11.68
CA ASP A 72 -7.95 11.99 -10.62
C ASP A 72 -8.59 11.00 -9.65
N ILE A 73 -8.04 10.94 -8.44
CA ILE A 73 -8.48 10.05 -7.36
C ILE A 73 -8.65 10.85 -6.09
N ASN A 74 -9.56 10.38 -5.24
CA ASN A 74 -9.81 10.91 -3.91
C ASN A 74 -9.90 9.76 -2.90
N LEU A 75 -10.07 10.08 -1.63
CA LEU A 75 -10.10 9.08 -0.55
C LEU A 75 -11.24 8.05 -0.70
N ASP A 76 -12.32 8.40 -1.39
CA ASP A 76 -13.46 7.53 -1.66
C ASP A 76 -13.33 6.72 -2.96
N THR A 77 -12.31 6.98 -3.78
CA THR A 77 -12.05 6.22 -5.00
C THR A 77 -11.87 4.74 -4.65
N VAL A 78 -12.63 3.89 -5.33
CA VAL A 78 -12.65 2.43 -5.13
C VAL A 78 -11.33 1.83 -5.58
N ILE A 79 -10.86 0.81 -4.86
CA ILE A 79 -9.77 -0.06 -5.25
C ILE A 79 -10.30 -1.47 -5.35
N ASN A 80 -10.15 -2.13 -6.51
CA ASN A 80 -10.43 -3.55 -6.65
C ASN A 80 -9.12 -4.32 -6.82
N ILE A 81 -9.02 -5.47 -6.17
CA ILE A 81 -7.88 -6.38 -6.25
C ILE A 81 -8.41 -7.76 -6.58
N GLU A 82 -7.85 -8.39 -7.59
CA GLU A 82 -8.06 -9.80 -7.91
C GLU A 82 -6.76 -10.55 -7.65
N ASP A 83 -6.80 -11.48 -6.69
CA ASP A 83 -5.64 -12.29 -6.35
C ASP A 83 -5.49 -13.51 -7.26
N CYS A 84 -4.39 -14.24 -7.08
CA CYS A 84 -4.05 -15.39 -7.91
C CYS A 84 -4.95 -16.61 -7.69
N GLU A 85 -5.80 -16.59 -6.66
CA GLU A 85 -6.82 -17.60 -6.35
C GLU A 85 -8.22 -17.19 -6.87
N ASP A 86 -8.30 -16.13 -7.68
CA ASP A 86 -9.53 -15.51 -8.21
C ASP A 86 -10.42 -14.91 -7.10
N ASP A 87 -9.87 -14.66 -5.90
CA ASP A 87 -10.56 -13.93 -4.84
C ASP A 87 -10.53 -12.42 -5.14
N LYS A 88 -11.73 -11.82 -5.08
CA LYS A 88 -11.92 -10.39 -5.39
C LYS A 88 -12.14 -9.59 -4.12
N HIS A 89 -11.28 -8.60 -3.91
CA HIS A 89 -11.35 -7.68 -2.79
C HIS A 89 -11.69 -6.27 -3.26
N GLN A 90 -12.47 -5.56 -2.44
CA GLN A 90 -12.85 -4.17 -2.71
C GLN A 90 -12.54 -3.30 -1.50
N PHE A 91 -11.82 -2.21 -1.76
CA PHE A 91 -11.37 -1.21 -0.81
C PHE A 91 -11.57 0.19 -1.38
N LYS A 92 -11.05 1.18 -0.68
CA LYS A 92 -10.93 2.57 -1.12
C LYS A 92 -9.52 3.10 -0.88
N VAL A 93 -9.17 4.21 -1.53
CA VAL A 93 -7.88 4.90 -1.30
C VAL A 93 -7.65 5.22 0.18
N GLN A 94 -8.68 5.57 0.96
CA GLN A 94 -8.55 5.75 2.41
C GLN A 94 -8.02 4.51 3.17
N ASP A 95 -8.24 3.30 2.64
CA ASP A 95 -7.78 2.07 3.28
C ASP A 95 -6.27 1.89 3.07
N VAL A 96 -5.71 2.40 1.97
CA VAL A 96 -4.25 2.52 1.77
C VAL A 96 -3.64 3.45 2.82
N ILE A 97 -4.28 4.61 3.05
CA ILE A 97 -3.83 5.57 4.08
C ILE A 97 -3.88 4.92 5.47
N THR A 98 -4.94 4.16 5.75
CA THR A 98 -5.10 3.43 7.01
C THR A 98 -4.04 2.34 7.17
N ALA A 99 -3.71 1.61 6.09
CA ALA A 99 -2.65 0.61 6.10
C ALA A 99 -1.28 1.26 6.40
N ILE A 100 -0.96 2.38 5.76
CA ILE A 100 0.25 3.16 6.04
C ILE A 100 0.27 3.59 7.51
N GLU A 101 -0.83 4.14 8.04
CA GLU A 101 -0.92 4.54 9.46
C GLU A 101 -0.65 3.36 10.40
N ASN A 102 -1.21 2.19 10.11
CA ASN A 102 -0.99 0.99 10.91
C ASN A 102 0.47 0.53 10.86
N ILE A 103 1.11 0.58 9.69
CA ILE A 103 2.52 0.24 9.51
C ILE A 103 3.42 1.17 10.31
N VAL A 104 3.28 2.49 10.12
CA VAL A 104 4.15 3.48 10.79
C VAL A 104 3.92 3.54 12.31
N SER A 105 2.73 3.14 12.78
CA SER A 105 2.43 3.03 14.21
C SER A 105 2.78 1.67 14.83
N GLY A 106 3.34 0.74 14.04
CA GLY A 106 3.74 -0.58 14.51
C GLY A 106 2.56 -1.46 14.93
N LYS A 107 1.37 -1.22 14.36
CA LYS A 107 0.15 -2.01 14.58
C LYS A 107 0.02 -3.19 13.61
N THR A 108 1.06 -3.46 12.82
CA THR A 108 1.13 -4.58 11.88
C THR A 108 2.22 -5.57 12.29
N ASN A 109 2.22 -6.75 11.68
CA ASN A 109 3.26 -7.75 11.87
C ASN A 109 4.48 -7.56 10.94
N LEU A 110 4.53 -6.43 10.22
CA LEU A 110 5.66 -6.10 9.34
C LEU A 110 6.93 -5.91 10.18
N ASN A 111 8.08 -6.30 9.62
CA ASN A 111 9.33 -6.18 10.35
C ASN A 111 9.69 -4.70 10.58
N THR A 112 10.45 -4.44 11.65
CA THR A 112 10.78 -3.08 12.08
C THR A 112 11.53 -2.27 11.01
N TYR A 113 12.33 -2.93 10.17
CA TYR A 113 13.09 -2.24 9.12
C TYR A 113 12.13 -1.66 8.07
N ASP A 114 11.20 -2.46 7.53
CA ASP A 114 10.25 -1.98 6.52
C ASP A 114 9.30 -0.93 7.11
N CYS A 115 8.82 -1.12 8.34
CA CYS A 115 8.04 -0.08 9.04
C CYS A 115 8.81 1.25 9.13
N THR A 116 10.13 1.19 9.35
CA THR A 116 11.00 2.38 9.40
C THR A 116 11.15 3.00 8.02
N GLN A 117 11.33 2.20 6.97
CA GLN A 117 11.41 2.72 5.59
C GLN A 117 10.13 3.44 5.18
N VAL A 118 8.95 2.87 5.47
CA VAL A 118 7.65 3.52 5.20
C VAL A 118 7.54 4.84 5.99
N PHE A 119 7.92 4.83 7.27
CA PHE A 119 7.91 6.04 8.09
C PHE A 119 8.83 7.13 7.54
N GLU A 120 10.08 6.79 7.21
CA GLU A 120 11.06 7.74 6.67
C GLU A 120 10.65 8.27 5.29
N ALA A 121 10.07 7.42 4.44
CA ALA A 121 9.58 7.80 3.12
C ALA A 121 8.56 8.94 3.20
N PHE A 122 7.55 8.82 4.06
CA PHE A 122 6.52 9.86 4.22
C PHE A 122 6.98 11.05 5.06
N LYS A 123 7.87 10.83 6.03
CA LYS A 123 8.44 11.93 6.84
C LYS A 123 9.32 12.86 6.00
N ASP A 124 10.17 12.30 5.15
CA ASP A 124 11.17 13.04 4.38
C ASP A 124 10.73 13.31 2.93
N ASN A 125 9.49 12.95 2.58
CA ASN A 125 8.91 13.02 1.24
C ASN A 125 9.80 12.36 0.17
N ASN A 126 10.29 11.16 0.50
CA ASN A 126 11.22 10.38 -0.30
C ASN A 126 10.67 8.95 -0.52
N LEU A 127 9.70 8.82 -1.44
CA LEU A 127 9.12 7.53 -1.81
C LEU A 127 10.13 6.57 -2.44
N GLY A 128 11.32 7.02 -2.84
CA GLY A 128 12.40 6.13 -3.26
C GLY A 128 12.92 5.16 -2.18
N LEU A 129 12.49 5.33 -0.92
CA LEU A 129 12.73 4.37 0.16
C LEU A 129 11.70 3.21 0.18
N ILE A 130 10.57 3.37 -0.50
CA ILE A 130 9.58 2.30 -0.69
C ILE A 130 9.92 1.61 -2.01
N ASP A 131 10.54 0.44 -1.92
CA ASP A 131 10.75 -0.42 -3.07
C ASP A 131 9.50 -1.27 -3.38
N ALA A 132 9.56 -2.06 -4.45
CA ALA A 132 8.49 -2.95 -4.87
C ALA A 132 8.06 -3.95 -3.77
N SER A 133 8.99 -4.41 -2.92
CA SER A 133 8.69 -5.37 -1.85
C SER A 133 7.95 -4.71 -0.68
N ILE A 134 8.30 -3.47 -0.35
CA ILE A 134 7.63 -2.71 0.70
C ILE A 134 6.25 -2.24 0.20
N ALA A 135 6.15 -1.81 -1.07
CA ALA A 135 4.87 -1.45 -1.68
C ALA A 135 3.90 -2.65 -1.71
N ASP A 136 4.40 -3.83 -2.08
CA ASP A 136 3.67 -5.10 -1.99
C ASP A 136 3.18 -5.37 -0.56
N SER A 137 4.06 -5.19 0.44
CA SER A 137 3.70 -5.34 1.85
C SER A 137 2.56 -4.39 2.27
N ILE A 138 2.56 -3.14 1.80
CA ILE A 138 1.47 -2.19 2.06
C ILE A 138 0.17 -2.70 1.45
N LEU A 139 0.20 -3.20 0.21
CA LEU A 139 -0.98 -3.72 -0.47
C LEU A 139 -1.54 -4.97 0.22
N GLN A 140 -0.69 -5.91 0.63
CA GLN A 140 -1.09 -7.10 1.37
C GLN A 140 -1.63 -6.76 2.77
N ILE A 141 -1.04 -5.81 3.47
CA ILE A 141 -1.54 -5.36 4.77
C ILE A 141 -2.90 -4.68 4.62
N MET A 142 -3.12 -3.90 3.57
CA MET A 142 -4.46 -3.37 3.28
C MET A 142 -5.45 -4.51 3.00
N THR A 143 -5.05 -5.51 2.23
CA THR A 143 -5.93 -6.58 1.73
C THR A 143 -6.27 -7.62 2.82
N TYR A 144 -5.25 -8.08 3.56
CA TYR A 144 -5.34 -9.21 4.48
C TYR A 144 -5.03 -8.85 5.94
N ASN A 145 -4.64 -7.60 6.20
CA ASN A 145 -4.16 -7.15 7.52
C ASN A 145 -2.90 -7.92 8.01
N THR A 146 -2.22 -8.61 7.11
CA THR A 146 -0.99 -9.39 7.34
C THR A 146 -0.28 -9.63 6.01
N LEU A 147 0.97 -10.11 6.05
CA LEU A 147 1.65 -10.67 4.89
C LEU A 147 1.20 -12.12 4.69
N VAL A 148 0.64 -12.43 3.53
CA VAL A 148 0.16 -13.77 3.14
C VAL A 148 1.11 -14.39 2.10
N TYR A 149 1.56 -13.57 1.17
CA TYR A 149 2.43 -13.93 0.05
C TYR A 149 3.83 -13.29 0.26
N GLY A 150 4.91 -13.96 -0.15
CA GLY A 150 6.28 -13.48 0.03
C GLY A 150 7.31 -14.21 -0.80
#